data_AF-A0A936MNT4-F1
#
_entry.id   AF-A0A936MNT4-F1
#
_cell.length_a   1.000
_cell.length_b   1.000
_cell.length_c   1.000
_cell.angle_alpha   90.00
_cell.angle_beta   90.00
_cell.angle_gamma   90.00
#
_symmetry.space_group_name_H-M   'P 1'
#
loop_
_entity.id
_entity.type
_entity.pdbx_description
1 polymer ?
#
loop_
_entity_poly.entity_id
_entity_poly.type
_entity_poly.pdbx_seq_one_letter_code
_entity_poly.pdbx_strand_id
1 'polypeptide(L)'
;MTTQDTTDPPASSPEPSNSSPPPRRRRFLPLLLVAGAIASLAPLASLRPSEHQIDFRIEDDVASVTRFDVDWTRMDGDVPGDVVAGSSRRFERGRAPEIVNVTVRLPNGSYALDIRIEHVDHTDAMQRRVTLGDADRITIPLRADAVRP
;
A
#
# COMPACT_ATOMS: atom_id res chain seq x y z
N MET A 1 -25.70 -11.16 106.20
CA MET A 1 -25.75 -9.68 106.09
C MET A 1 -25.00 -9.31 104.82
N THR A 2 -25.71 -8.63 103.92
CA THR A 2 -25.39 -7.88 102.68
C THR A 2 -23.89 -7.62 102.43
N THR A 3 -23.32 -7.86 101.24
CA THR A 3 -23.46 -6.99 100.05
C THR A 3 -23.29 -7.70 98.69
N GLN A 4 -24.09 -7.26 97.72
CA GLN A 4 -23.85 -7.37 96.27
C GLN A 4 -22.52 -6.70 95.89
N ASP A 5 -21.82 -7.27 94.91
CA ASP A 5 -21.09 -6.46 93.95
C ASP A 5 -21.31 -7.01 92.54
N THR A 6 -21.68 -6.10 91.65
CA THR A 6 -22.05 -6.29 90.25
C THR A 6 -20.83 -5.88 89.44
N THR A 7 -20.26 -6.74 88.60
CA THR A 7 -19.36 -6.27 87.54
C THR A 7 -19.52 -7.15 86.30
N ASP A 8 -19.91 -6.47 85.22
CA ASP A 8 -20.17 -6.92 83.85
C ASP A 8 -19.05 -7.78 83.23
N PRO A 9 -19.40 -8.64 82.24
CA PRO A 9 -18.42 -9.32 81.40
C PRO A 9 -17.76 -8.36 80.39
N PRO A 10 -16.46 -8.53 80.06
CA PRO A 10 -15.82 -7.73 79.03
C PRO A 10 -16.40 -8.07 77.65
N ALA A 11 -16.92 -7.03 77.00
CA ALA A 11 -17.46 -7.01 75.67
C ALA A 11 -16.46 -7.55 74.62
N SER A 12 -17.06 -8.27 73.67
CA SER A 12 -16.48 -8.93 72.51
C SER A 12 -15.53 -8.05 71.70
N SER A 13 -14.46 -8.70 71.21
CA SER A 13 -13.48 -8.16 70.27
C SER A 13 -14.12 -7.52 69.04
N PRO A 14 -13.64 -6.36 68.57
CA PRO A 14 -14.06 -5.81 67.30
C PRO A 14 -13.42 -6.61 66.14
N GLU A 15 -14.25 -7.34 65.39
CA GLU A 15 -13.89 -7.83 64.06
C GLU A 15 -13.63 -6.62 63.13
N PRO A 16 -12.50 -6.55 62.40
CA PRO A 16 -12.35 -5.60 61.32
C PRO A 16 -13.28 -6.00 60.18
N SER A 17 -14.35 -5.22 60.03
CA SER A 17 -15.30 -5.31 58.92
C SER A 17 -14.58 -5.12 57.58
N ASN A 18 -14.44 -6.21 56.83
CA ASN A 18 -14.07 -6.20 55.41
C ASN A 18 -15.12 -5.44 54.59
N SER A 19 -14.92 -4.14 54.42
CA SER A 19 -15.71 -3.32 53.50
C SER A 19 -15.12 -3.43 52.10
N SER A 20 -15.67 -4.35 51.30
CA SER A 20 -15.41 -4.41 49.85
C SER A 20 -16.01 -3.18 49.17
N PRO A 21 -15.27 -2.47 48.29
CA PRO A 21 -15.83 -1.37 47.51
C PRO A 21 -16.76 -1.88 46.41
N PRO A 22 -17.91 -1.23 46.15
CA PRO A 22 -18.79 -1.62 45.06
C PRO A 22 -18.21 -1.23 43.69
N PRO A 23 -18.12 -2.14 42.70
CA PRO A 23 -17.65 -1.80 41.37
C PRO A 23 -18.78 -1.15 40.57
N ARG A 24 -18.94 0.18 40.68
CA ARG A 24 -19.89 0.95 39.86
C ARG A 24 -19.16 1.88 38.91
N ARG A 25 -18.92 1.39 37.68
CA ARG A 25 -18.91 2.10 36.38
C ARG A 25 -18.16 1.27 35.31
N ARG A 26 -18.66 0.06 35.02
CA ARG A 26 -18.29 -0.73 33.84
C ARG A 26 -19.52 -0.92 32.95
N ARG A 27 -19.98 0.14 32.28
CA ARG A 27 -21.09 0.04 31.31
C ARG A 27 -20.94 0.90 30.04
N PHE A 28 -19.73 1.39 29.74
CA PHE A 28 -19.47 2.05 28.46
C PHE A 28 -18.25 1.48 27.70
N LEU A 29 -17.57 0.47 28.26
CA LEU A 29 -16.43 -0.17 27.58
C LEU A 29 -16.78 -1.15 26.46
N PRO A 30 -17.91 -1.90 26.44
CA PRO A 30 -18.10 -2.91 25.40
C PRO A 30 -18.50 -2.30 24.05
N LEU A 31 -19.04 -1.08 24.03
CA LEU A 31 -19.42 -0.41 22.78
C LEU A 31 -18.22 0.15 21.99
N LEU A 32 -17.16 0.57 22.66
CA LEU A 32 -15.90 0.98 22.01
C LEU A 32 -15.17 -0.22 21.39
N LEU A 33 -15.32 -1.43 21.96
CA LEU A 33 -14.73 -2.65 21.40
C LEU A 33 -15.42 -3.12 20.12
N VAL A 34 -16.72 -2.86 19.95
CA VAL A 34 -17.43 -3.18 18.70
C VAL A 34 -17.21 -2.10 17.64
N ALA A 35 -17.07 -0.83 18.03
CA ALA A 35 -16.78 0.26 17.10
C ALA A 35 -15.33 0.24 16.55
N GLY A 36 -14.36 -0.30 17.30
CA GLY A 36 -12.97 -0.43 16.85
C GLY A 36 -12.72 -1.56 15.83
N ALA A 37 -13.62 -2.54 15.73
CA ALA A 37 -13.42 -3.73 14.90
C ALA A 37 -13.85 -3.56 13.43
N ILE A 38 -14.58 -2.49 13.07
CA ILE A 38 -15.11 -2.31 11.71
C ILE A 38 -14.16 -1.46 10.84
N ALA A 39 -13.21 -0.73 11.42
CA ALA A 39 -12.31 0.16 10.68
C ALA A 39 -11.10 -0.54 10.02
N SER A 40 -10.89 -1.85 10.23
CA SER A 40 -9.69 -2.55 9.75
C SER A 40 -9.88 -3.30 8.42
N LEU A 41 -11.08 -3.30 7.83
CA LEU A 41 -11.37 -4.08 6.61
C LEU A 41 -11.20 -3.30 5.29
N ALA A 42 -10.81 -2.03 5.34
CA ALA A 42 -10.90 -1.15 4.18
C ALA A 42 -9.79 -1.23 3.10
N PRO A 43 -8.58 -1.84 3.23
CA PRO A 43 -7.61 -1.75 2.13
C PRO A 43 -7.57 -2.98 1.20
N LEU A 44 -8.35 -4.05 1.46
CA LEU A 44 -8.20 -5.30 0.69
C LEU A 44 -8.77 -5.24 -0.74
N ALA A 45 -9.63 -4.26 -1.06
CA ALA A 45 -10.15 -4.10 -2.42
C ALA A 45 -9.08 -3.64 -3.42
N SER A 46 -8.05 -2.92 -2.96
CA SER A 46 -7.00 -2.33 -3.82
C SER A 46 -5.92 -3.33 -4.27
N LEU A 47 -6.03 -4.61 -3.88
CA LEU A 47 -5.03 -5.65 -4.21
C LEU A 47 -5.47 -6.58 -5.34
N ARG A 48 -6.72 -6.46 -5.85
CA ARG A 48 -7.16 -7.29 -6.96
C ARG A 48 -6.40 -6.87 -8.22
N PRO A 49 -5.64 -7.77 -8.88
CA PRO A 49 -4.96 -7.44 -10.12
C PRO A 49 -5.98 -7.25 -11.24
N SER A 50 -5.87 -6.10 -11.92
CA SER A 50 -6.65 -5.76 -13.10
C SER A 50 -5.74 -5.75 -14.32
N GLU A 51 -6.31 -5.94 -15.49
CA GLU A 51 -5.58 -5.84 -16.75
C GLU A 51 -5.57 -4.37 -17.20
N HIS A 52 -4.39 -3.87 -17.54
CA HIS A 52 -4.19 -2.50 -18.04
C HIS A 52 -3.43 -2.54 -19.35
N GLN A 53 -3.90 -1.75 -20.31
CA GLN A 53 -3.23 -1.56 -21.59
C GLN A 53 -2.45 -0.24 -21.58
N ILE A 54 -1.17 -0.31 -21.89
CA ILE A 54 -0.25 0.82 -21.82
C ILE A 54 0.33 1.03 -23.20
N ASP A 55 0.09 2.21 -23.76
CA ASP A 55 0.65 2.61 -25.03
C ASP A 55 1.84 3.53 -24.81
N PHE A 56 3.02 3.03 -25.12
CA PHE A 56 4.24 3.80 -25.13
C PHE A 56 4.41 4.43 -26.51
N ARG A 57 4.26 5.75 -26.61
CA ARG A 57 4.44 6.48 -27.87
C ARG A 57 5.87 6.99 -27.96
N ILE A 58 6.63 6.46 -28.91
CA ILE A 58 7.99 6.90 -29.22
C ILE A 58 7.88 8.06 -30.20
N GLU A 59 8.20 9.28 -29.74
CA GLU A 59 8.03 10.49 -30.57
C GLU A 59 9.24 10.74 -31.48
N ASP A 60 10.45 10.36 -31.03
CA ASP A 60 11.71 10.63 -31.72
C ASP A 60 12.42 9.33 -32.13
N ASP A 61 13.09 9.37 -33.28
CA ASP A 61 14.02 8.35 -33.78
C ASP A 61 13.53 6.88 -33.74
N VAL A 62 12.23 6.66 -33.95
CA VAL A 62 11.61 5.32 -33.95
C VAL A 62 12.29 4.34 -34.92
N ALA A 63 12.80 4.82 -36.06
CA ALA A 63 13.41 3.99 -37.08
C ALA A 63 14.75 3.36 -36.64
N SER A 64 15.43 3.93 -35.65
CA SER A 64 16.67 3.37 -35.11
C SER A 64 16.43 2.45 -33.91
N VAL A 65 15.21 2.39 -33.37
CA VAL A 65 14.89 1.54 -32.22
C VAL A 65 15.00 0.06 -32.60
N THR A 66 15.77 -0.68 -31.80
CA THR A 66 16.01 -2.11 -31.94
C THR A 66 15.52 -2.91 -30.73
N ARG A 67 15.39 -2.26 -29.56
CA ARG A 67 14.83 -2.89 -28.36
C ARG A 67 14.06 -1.89 -27.52
N PHE A 68 12.99 -2.37 -26.90
CA PHE A 68 12.22 -1.66 -25.89
C PHE A 68 12.07 -2.58 -24.67
N ASP A 69 12.56 -2.14 -23.52
CA ASP A 69 12.36 -2.78 -22.23
C ASP A 69 11.60 -1.83 -21.30
N VAL A 70 10.69 -2.39 -20.49
CA VAL A 70 10.05 -1.67 -19.40
C VAL A 70 9.91 -2.57 -18.19
N ASP A 71 10.41 -2.11 -17.06
CA ASP A 71 10.25 -2.75 -15.76
C ASP A 71 9.33 -1.91 -14.87
N TRP A 72 8.50 -2.59 -14.10
CA TRP A 72 7.46 -2.01 -13.26
C TRP A 72 7.82 -2.24 -11.80
N THR A 73 8.01 -1.15 -11.07
CA THR A 73 8.31 -1.17 -9.64
C THR A 73 7.13 -0.57 -8.87
N ARG A 74 6.59 -1.30 -7.88
CA ARG A 74 5.50 -0.76 -7.05
C ARG A 74 6.03 0.37 -6.17
N MET A 75 5.26 1.45 -6.06
CA MET A 75 5.58 2.59 -5.19
C MET A 75 4.65 2.61 -3.98
N ASP A 76 5.23 2.52 -2.78
CA ASP A 76 4.51 2.73 -1.53
C ASP A 76 4.88 4.12 -0.98
N GLY A 77 4.16 5.14 -1.46
CA GLY A 77 4.55 6.54 -1.28
C GLY A 77 5.72 6.91 -2.19
N ASP A 78 6.79 7.45 -1.61
CA ASP A 78 8.04 7.78 -2.34
C ASP A 78 9.10 6.69 -2.26
N VAL A 79 8.81 5.55 -1.64
CA VAL A 79 9.73 4.43 -1.52
C VAL A 79 9.46 3.42 -2.64
N PRO A 80 10.43 3.17 -3.54
CA PRO A 80 10.33 2.09 -4.52
C PRO A 80 10.47 0.74 -3.83
N GLY A 81 9.58 -0.19 -4.16
CA GLY A 81 9.68 -1.59 -3.77
C GLY A 81 10.50 -2.42 -4.76
N ASP A 82 10.18 -3.70 -4.87
CA ASP A 82 10.78 -4.60 -5.87
C ASP A 82 10.11 -4.44 -7.25
N VAL A 83 10.83 -4.86 -8.29
CA VAL A 83 10.26 -5.01 -9.64
C VAL A 83 9.20 -6.11 -9.61
N VAL A 84 7.97 -5.75 -9.98
CA VAL A 84 6.80 -6.64 -9.95
C VAL A 84 6.39 -7.16 -11.32
N ALA A 85 6.83 -6.52 -12.41
CA ALA A 85 6.59 -6.97 -13.78
C ALA A 85 7.65 -6.38 -14.74
N GLY A 86 7.88 -7.05 -15.86
CA GLY A 86 8.80 -6.59 -16.90
C GLY A 86 8.32 -7.00 -18.28
N SER A 87 8.62 -6.20 -19.30
CA SER A 87 8.33 -6.50 -20.70
C SER A 87 9.52 -6.12 -21.56
N SER A 88 9.84 -6.97 -22.53
CA SER A 88 10.92 -6.75 -23.50
C SER A 88 10.43 -7.06 -24.90
N ARG A 89 10.67 -6.15 -25.84
CA ARG A 89 10.43 -6.34 -27.27
C ARG A 89 11.67 -5.99 -28.06
N ARG A 90 11.92 -6.77 -29.10
CA ARG A 90 12.99 -6.53 -30.08
C ARG A 90 12.37 -6.23 -31.43
N PHE A 91 13.05 -5.38 -32.17
CA PHE A 91 12.65 -4.94 -33.49
C PHE A 91 13.85 -5.03 -34.43
N GLU A 92 13.57 -5.34 -35.69
CA GLU A 92 14.54 -5.09 -36.75
C GLU A 92 14.68 -3.58 -36.96
N ARG A 93 15.85 -3.14 -37.44
CA ARG A 93 16.09 -1.74 -37.77
C ARG A 93 15.02 -1.22 -38.73
N GLY A 94 14.41 -0.08 -38.40
CA GLY A 94 13.34 0.54 -39.18
C GLY A 94 11.97 -0.15 -39.07
N ARG A 95 11.81 -1.15 -38.18
CA ARG A 95 10.56 -1.90 -38.00
C ARG A 95 9.90 -1.69 -36.65
N ALA A 96 10.49 -0.91 -35.75
CA ALA A 96 9.84 -0.55 -34.50
C ALA A 96 8.58 0.30 -34.79
N PRO A 97 7.45 0.04 -34.12
CA PRO A 97 6.25 0.85 -34.26
C PRO A 97 6.39 2.15 -33.45
N GLU A 98 5.72 3.21 -33.90
CA GLU A 98 5.61 4.47 -33.15
C GLU A 98 4.90 4.29 -31.79
N ILE A 99 4.05 3.27 -31.68
CA ILE A 99 3.34 2.91 -30.45
C ILE A 99 3.68 1.47 -30.09
N VAL A 100 4.34 1.28 -28.96
CA VAL A 100 4.55 -0.03 -28.35
C VAL A 100 3.45 -0.29 -27.34
N ASN A 101 2.57 -1.24 -27.65
CA ASN A 101 1.53 -1.66 -26.71
C ASN A 101 2.06 -2.75 -25.76
N VAL A 102 1.87 -2.50 -24.47
CA VAL A 102 2.16 -3.44 -23.38
C VAL A 102 0.89 -3.66 -22.58
N THR A 103 0.55 -4.92 -22.37
CA THR A 103 -0.53 -5.30 -21.47
C THR A 103 0.08 -5.81 -20.17
N VAL A 104 -0.36 -5.27 -19.04
CA VAL A 104 0.16 -5.65 -17.72
C VAL A 104 -1.00 -5.96 -16.78
N ARG A 105 -0.84 -6.98 -15.93
CA ARG A 105 -1.85 -7.37 -14.95
C ARG A 105 -1.38 -7.02 -13.55
N LEU A 106 -1.73 -5.82 -13.08
CA LEU A 106 -1.29 -5.28 -11.80
C LEU A 106 -2.49 -4.72 -11.02
N PRO A 107 -2.43 -4.67 -9.69
CA PRO A 107 -3.43 -3.96 -8.91
C PRO A 107 -3.39 -2.45 -9.20
N ASN A 108 -4.51 -1.77 -8.93
CA ASN A 108 -4.53 -0.31 -8.92
C ASN A 108 -3.53 0.21 -7.87
N GLY A 109 -2.78 1.25 -8.23
CA GLY A 109 -1.71 1.79 -7.40
C GLY A 109 -0.70 2.62 -8.17
N SER A 110 0.30 3.16 -7.46
CA SER A 110 1.39 3.91 -8.06
C SER A 110 2.57 3.01 -8.39
N TYR A 111 3.18 3.24 -9.54
CA TYR A 111 4.30 2.48 -10.07
C TYR A 111 5.37 3.42 -10.64
N ALA A 112 6.63 3.05 -10.46
CA ALA A 112 7.74 3.58 -11.23
C ALA A 112 7.99 2.63 -12.40
N LEU A 113 8.15 3.22 -13.59
CA LEU A 113 8.45 2.53 -14.82
C LEU A 113 9.88 2.86 -15.19
N ASP A 114 10.74 1.87 -15.20
CA ASP A 114 12.10 1.98 -15.70
C ASP A 114 12.09 1.55 -17.16
N ILE A 115 12.20 2.52 -18.06
CA ILE A 115 12.03 2.33 -19.50
C ILE A 115 13.41 2.45 -20.14
N ARG A 116 13.78 1.44 -20.95
CA ARG A 116 15.03 1.43 -21.70
C ARG A 116 14.76 1.19 -23.17
N ILE A 117 15.28 2.07 -24.01
CA ILE A 117 15.14 2.00 -25.47
C ILE A 117 16.53 1.85 -26.05
N GLU A 118 16.83 0.70 -26.66
CA GLU A 118 18.09 0.52 -27.39
C GLU A 118 17.88 0.95 -28.84
N HIS A 119 18.66 1.93 -29.25
CA HIS A 119 18.80 2.37 -30.63
C HIS A 119 20.00 1.66 -31.27
N VAL A 120 20.18 1.82 -32.58
CA VAL A 120 21.32 1.20 -33.30
C VAL A 120 22.67 1.68 -32.76
N ASP A 121 22.76 2.94 -32.33
CA ASP A 121 24.00 3.64 -31.98
C ASP A 121 24.05 4.13 -30.52
N HIS A 122 22.92 4.16 -29.81
CA HIS A 122 22.84 4.60 -28.42
C HIS A 122 21.76 3.85 -27.63
N THR A 123 21.64 4.14 -26.34
CA THR A 123 20.58 3.61 -25.48
C THR A 123 20.05 4.71 -24.60
N ASP A 124 18.74 4.91 -24.64
CA ASP A 124 18.04 5.83 -23.76
C ASP A 124 17.47 5.06 -22.57
N ALA A 125 17.59 5.67 -21.39
CA ALA A 125 16.99 5.17 -20.16
C ALA A 125 16.25 6.31 -19.47
N MET A 126 15.02 6.05 -19.05
CA MET A 126 14.20 7.03 -18.34
C MET A 126 13.33 6.34 -17.30
N GLN A 127 13.06 7.05 -16.21
CA GLN A 127 12.14 6.62 -15.18
C GLN A 127 10.89 7.49 -15.20
N ARG A 128 9.70 6.86 -15.11
CA ARG A 128 8.43 7.59 -15.07
C ARG A 128 7.50 7.02 -14.01
N ARG A 129 6.89 7.90 -13.22
CA ARG A 129 5.83 7.51 -12.28
C ARG A 129 4.48 7.49 -12.99
N VAL A 130 3.71 6.42 -12.80
CA VAL A 130 2.32 6.29 -13.27
C VAL A 130 1.44 5.78 -12.15
N THR A 131 0.17 6.15 -12.16
CA THR A 131 -0.84 5.57 -11.28
C THR A 131 -1.81 4.76 -12.11
N LEU A 132 -1.89 3.46 -11.84
CA LEU A 132 -2.91 2.57 -12.38
C LEU A 132 -4.17 2.74 -11.52
N GLY A 133 -5.29 3.02 -12.17
CA GLY A 133 -6.60 3.19 -11.55
C GLY A 133 -7.66 2.51 -12.40
N ASP A 134 -8.86 3.09 -12.47
CA ASP A 134 -9.97 2.50 -13.24
C ASP A 134 -9.87 2.73 -14.76
N ALA A 135 -8.79 3.37 -15.23
CA ALA A 135 -8.54 3.52 -16.65
C ALA A 135 -7.99 2.22 -17.24
N ASP A 136 -8.73 1.66 -18.19
CA ASP A 136 -8.31 0.44 -18.89
C ASP A 136 -7.10 0.67 -19.82
N ARG A 137 -6.92 1.92 -20.28
CA ARG A 137 -5.86 2.29 -21.22
C ARG A 137 -5.16 3.60 -20.85
N ILE A 138 -3.83 3.59 -20.83
CA ILE A 138 -2.99 4.76 -20.51
C ILE A 138 -1.98 4.96 -21.64
N THR A 139 -1.78 6.20 -22.09
CA THR A 139 -0.76 6.54 -23.07
C THR A 139 0.38 7.32 -22.43
N ILE A 140 1.61 6.87 -22.66
CA ILE A 140 2.84 7.45 -22.12
C ILE A 140 3.69 7.95 -23.31
N PRO A 141 3.82 9.27 -23.50
CA PRO A 141 4.75 9.81 -24.49
C PRO A 141 6.19 9.63 -24.00
N LEU A 142 7.05 9.11 -24.88
CA LEU A 142 8.48 8.91 -24.68
C LEU A 142 9.21 9.90 -25.57
N ARG A 143 9.89 10.83 -24.92
CA ARG A 143 10.72 11.85 -25.54
C ARG A 143 12.13 11.76 -24.99
N ALA A 144 13.12 11.98 -25.85
CA ALA A 144 14.53 11.86 -25.50
C ALA A 144 15.00 12.93 -24.49
N ASP A 145 14.26 14.02 -24.32
CA ASP A 145 14.60 15.15 -23.44
C ASP A 145 14.23 14.94 -21.96
N ALA A 146 13.51 13.86 -21.62
CA ALA A 146 13.13 13.55 -20.24
C ALA A 146 14.27 12.92 -19.40
N VAL A 147 15.45 12.71 -20.00
CA VAL A 147 16.64 12.16 -19.34
C VAL A 147 17.23 13.23 -18.43
N ARG A 148 16.97 13.15 -17.12
CA ARG A 148 17.79 13.87 -16.13
C ARG A 148 18.97 13.00 -15.69
N PRO A 149 20.19 13.57 -15.61
CA PRO A 149 21.36 12.90 -15.05
C PRO A 149 21.23 12.64 -13.54
#